data_AF-A0A0U5BAX2-F1
#
_entry.id   AF-A0A0U5BAX2-F1
#
_cell.length_a   1.000
_cell.length_b   1.000
_cell.length_c   1.000
_cell.angle_alpha   90.00
_cell.angle_beta   90.00
_cell.angle_gamma   90.00
#
_symmetry.space_group_name_H-M   'P 1'
#
loop_
_entity.id
_entity.type
_entity.pdbx_description
1 polymer ?
#
loop_
_entity_poly.entity_id
_entity_poly.type
_entity_poly.pdbx_seq_one_letter_code
_entity_poly.pdbx_strand_id
1 'polypeptide(L)'
;MEVTKAIVVRENELLTAIHKHTEQKMLVKQANKMVDVLRKANITDEKVREQHVTDIQRRTEQVENGICPSCNSPLVERMGQYGAFLGCSGYPCCKFKVSMKKEKGLVRS
;
A
#
# COMPACT_ATOMS: atom_id res chain seq x y z
N MET A 1 36.08 -12.11 -4.06
CA MET A 1 35.64 -11.85 -5.44
C MET A 1 35.43 -13.21 -6.10
N GLU A 2 34.19 -13.67 -6.22
CA GLU A 2 33.89 -14.94 -6.90
C GLU A 2 33.80 -14.70 -8.41
N VAL A 3 34.70 -15.33 -9.15
CA VAL A 3 34.74 -15.25 -10.62
C VAL A 3 33.66 -16.19 -11.16
N THR A 4 32.58 -15.66 -11.71
CA THR A 4 31.55 -16.48 -12.36
C THR A 4 32.13 -17.06 -13.66
N LYS A 5 32.37 -18.36 -13.67
CA LYS A 5 32.88 -19.10 -14.84
C LYS A 5 31.85 -19.05 -15.96
N ALA A 6 32.20 -18.46 -17.10
CA ALA A 6 31.34 -18.42 -18.27
C ALA A 6 31.11 -19.84 -18.80
N ILE A 7 29.86 -20.25 -18.96
CA ILE A 7 29.48 -21.55 -19.53
C ILE A 7 29.58 -21.42 -21.06
N VAL A 8 30.54 -22.11 -21.66
CA VAL A 8 30.65 -22.22 -23.11
C VAL A 8 29.74 -23.37 -23.58
N VAL A 9 28.70 -23.05 -24.34
CA VAL A 9 27.75 -24.03 -24.89
C VAL A 9 27.96 -24.16 -26.39
N ARG A 10 28.15 -25.39 -26.89
CA ARG A 10 28.25 -25.66 -28.33
C ARG A 10 26.86 -25.57 -28.99
N GLU A 11 26.80 -25.21 -30.27
CA GLU A 11 25.54 -24.94 -31.00
C GLU A 11 24.56 -26.13 -30.95
N ASN A 12 25.05 -27.35 -31.09
CA ASN A 12 24.27 -28.58 -31.00
C ASN A 12 23.74 -28.90 -29.58
N GLU A 13 24.33 -28.30 -28.55
CA GLU A 13 23.91 -28.42 -27.14
C GLU A 13 23.14 -27.18 -26.66
N LEU A 14 22.99 -26.17 -27.53
CA LEU A 14 22.40 -24.88 -27.20
C LEU A 14 20.94 -25.01 -26.77
N LEU A 15 20.13 -25.78 -27.51
CA LEU A 15 18.73 -26.00 -27.15
C LEU A 15 18.57 -26.73 -25.81
N THR A 16 19.44 -27.71 -25.53
CA THR A 16 19.43 -28.46 -24.26
C THR A 16 19.86 -27.58 -23.09
N ALA A 17 20.88 -26.73 -23.29
CA ALA A 17 21.34 -25.78 -22.28
C ALA A 17 20.30 -24.67 -22.04
N ILE A 18 19.70 -24.12 -23.11
CA ILE A 18 18.60 -23.18 -23.02
C ILE A 18 17.46 -23.83 -22.26
N HIS A 19 16.98 -25.02 -22.62
CA HIS A 19 15.92 -25.69 -21.86
C HIS A 19 16.30 -25.91 -20.39
N LYS A 20 17.50 -26.42 -20.09
CA LYS A 20 17.99 -26.61 -18.71
C LYS A 20 18.03 -25.31 -17.88
N HIS A 21 18.35 -24.17 -18.51
CA HIS A 21 18.37 -22.87 -17.86
C HIS A 21 17.02 -22.14 -17.89
N THR A 22 16.17 -22.43 -18.87
CA THR A 22 14.80 -21.93 -19.00
C THR A 22 13.84 -22.73 -18.11
N GLU A 23 14.22 -23.93 -17.67
CA GLU A 23 13.59 -24.72 -16.61
C GLU A 23 13.82 -24.16 -15.20
N GLN A 24 14.39 -22.96 -15.06
CA GLN A 24 13.94 -22.07 -13.98
C GLN A 24 12.55 -21.48 -14.29
N LYS A 25 11.66 -22.28 -14.89
CA LYS A 25 10.22 -22.10 -14.75
C LYS A 25 9.98 -22.13 -13.25
N MET A 26 9.40 -21.05 -12.71
CA MET A 26 8.74 -21.06 -11.40
C MET A 26 8.10 -22.44 -11.25
N LEU A 27 8.66 -23.27 -10.37
CA LEU A 27 8.12 -24.61 -10.16
C LEU A 27 6.67 -24.37 -9.79
N VAL A 28 5.73 -25.14 -10.34
CA VAL A 28 4.31 -25.02 -10.00
C VAL A 28 4.11 -24.96 -8.47
N LYS A 29 5.01 -25.60 -7.71
CA LYS A 29 5.16 -25.49 -6.25
C LYS A 29 5.42 -24.07 -5.72
N GLN A 30 6.32 -23.30 -6.32
CA GLN A 30 6.58 -21.90 -5.95
C GLN A 30 5.39 -20.99 -6.32
N ALA A 31 4.80 -21.18 -7.49
CA ALA A 31 3.59 -20.45 -7.89
C ALA A 31 2.41 -20.73 -6.94
N ASN A 32 2.18 -22.00 -6.58
CA ASN A 32 1.16 -22.39 -5.61
C ASN A 32 1.43 -21.81 -4.22
N LYS A 33 2.70 -21.78 -3.77
CA LYS A 33 3.08 -21.10 -2.52
C LYS A 33 2.72 -19.62 -2.54
N MET A 34 2.95 -18.93 -3.65
CA MET A 34 2.55 -17.52 -3.79
C MET A 34 1.03 -17.36 -3.75
N VAL A 35 0.30 -18.23 -4.46
CA VAL A 35 -1.17 -18.24 -4.43
C VAL A 35 -1.70 -18.50 -3.01
N ASP A 36 -1.09 -19.40 -2.25
CA ASP A 36 -1.49 -19.68 -0.86
C ASP A 36 -1.24 -18.50 0.07
N VAL A 37 -0.11 -17.80 -0.09
CA VAL A 37 0.17 -16.58 0.66
C VAL A 37 -0.86 -15.50 0.32
N LEU A 38 -1.17 -15.31 -0.97
CA LEU A 38 -2.18 -14.36 -1.40
C LEU A 38 -3.57 -14.73 -0.90
N ARG A 39 -3.96 -16.01 -0.90
CA ARG A 39 -5.24 -16.48 -0.35
C ARG A 39 -5.34 -16.26 1.15
N LYS A 40 -4.27 -16.52 1.91
CA LYS A 40 -4.22 -16.26 3.36
C LYS A 40 -4.29 -14.76 3.69
N ALA A 41 -3.67 -13.93 2.85
CA ALA A 41 -3.71 -12.48 3.00
C ALA A 41 -5.01 -11.86 2.46
N ASN A 42 -5.72 -12.54 1.57
CA ASN A 42 -6.97 -12.06 1.02
C ASN A 42 -8.08 -12.25 2.05
N ILE A 43 -8.55 -11.14 2.61
CA ILE A 43 -9.68 -11.10 3.52
C ILE A 43 -10.94 -11.42 2.71
N THR A 44 -11.34 -12.70 2.69
CA THR A 44 -12.52 -13.18 1.97
C THR A 44 -13.82 -12.94 2.73
N ASP A 45 -13.74 -12.73 4.04
CA ASP A 45 -14.90 -12.59 4.91
C ASP A 45 -15.62 -11.26 4.67
N GLU A 46 -16.89 -11.36 4.26
CA GLU A 46 -17.76 -10.22 3.98
C GLU A 46 -17.89 -9.29 5.19
N LYS A 47 -17.99 -9.86 6.39
CA LYS A 47 -18.14 -9.07 7.62
C LYS A 47 -16.92 -8.21 7.89
N VAL A 48 -15.72 -8.71 7.59
CA VAL A 48 -14.49 -7.94 7.79
C VAL A 48 -14.42 -6.79 6.78
N ARG A 49 -14.90 -6.98 5.55
CA ARG A 49 -15.03 -5.89 4.57
C ARG A 49 -16.04 -4.84 5.03
N GLU A 50 -17.22 -5.24 5.49
CA GLU A 50 -18.23 -4.34 6.04
C GLU A 50 -17.69 -3.53 7.23
N GLN A 51 -16.99 -4.20 8.14
CA GLN A 51 -16.39 -3.56 9.30
C GLN A 51 -15.30 -2.55 8.91
N HIS A 52 -14.48 -2.87 7.90
CA HIS A 52 -13.51 -1.93 7.34
C HIS A 52 -14.17 -0.68 6.76
N VAL A 53 -15.24 -0.85 5.98
CA VAL A 53 -16.01 0.27 5.40
C VAL A 53 -16.60 1.15 6.50
N THR A 54 -17.20 0.51 7.52
CA THR A 54 -17.80 1.20 8.67
C THR A 54 -16.74 1.99 9.46
N ASP A 55 -15.56 1.40 9.66
CA ASP A 55 -14.44 2.07 10.33
C ASP A 55 -13.92 3.29 9.57
N ILE A 56 -13.87 3.22 8.24
CA ILE A 56 -13.49 4.37 7.40
C ILE A 56 -14.51 5.51 7.55
N GLN A 57 -15.81 5.18 7.47
CA GLN A 57 -16.88 6.16 7.62
C GLN A 57 -16.80 6.85 8.99
N ARG A 58 -16.68 6.08 10.07
CA ARG A 58 -16.53 6.60 11.44
C ARG A 58 -15.33 7.53 11.57
N ARG A 59 -14.16 7.16 11.02
CA ARG A 59 -12.96 8.02 11.07
C ARG A 59 -13.16 9.32 10.29
N THR A 60 -13.90 9.28 9.19
CA THR A 60 -14.22 10.46 8.38
C THR A 60 -15.12 11.41 9.16
N GLU A 61 -16.19 10.89 9.77
CA GLU A 61 -17.09 11.64 10.63
C GLU A 61 -16.37 12.26 11.84
N GLN A 62 -15.44 11.52 12.48
CA GLN A 62 -14.62 12.08 13.55
C GLN A 62 -13.82 13.30 13.05
N VAL A 63 -13.21 13.22 11.86
CA VAL A 63 -12.43 14.32 11.29
C VAL A 63 -13.33 15.52 10.97
N GLU A 64 -14.53 15.30 10.41
CA GLU A 64 -15.51 16.34 10.12
C GLU A 64 -15.99 17.05 11.39
N ASN A 65 -16.16 16.30 12.48
CA ASN A 65 -16.47 16.83 13.81
C ASN A 65 -15.25 17.45 14.53
N GLY A 66 -14.09 17.53 13.86
CA GLY A 66 -12.87 18.10 14.44
C GLY A 66 -12.22 17.24 15.52
N ILE A 67 -12.41 15.93 15.50
CA ILE A 67 -11.86 14.96 16.46
C ILE A 67 -10.81 14.09 15.77
N CYS A 68 -9.65 13.92 16.41
CA CYS A 68 -8.58 13.07 15.91
C CYS A 68 -8.94 11.59 16.06
N PRO A 69 -9.02 10.79 14.98
CA PRO A 69 -9.34 9.36 15.06
C PRO A 69 -8.23 8.51 15.69
N SER A 70 -7.03 9.08 15.90
CA SER A 70 -5.89 8.36 16.49
C SER A 70 -5.77 8.53 18.00
N CYS A 71 -6.25 9.63 18.58
CA CYS A 71 -6.07 9.93 20.01
C CYS A 71 -7.24 10.70 20.64
N ASN A 72 -8.33 10.90 19.90
CA ASN A 72 -9.54 11.61 20.33
C ASN A 72 -9.36 13.07 20.75
N SER A 73 -8.16 13.65 20.60
CA SER A 73 -7.92 15.07 20.83
C SER A 73 -8.50 15.93 19.70
N PRO A 74 -8.82 17.22 19.94
CA PRO A 74 -9.31 18.12 18.91
C PRO A 74 -8.33 18.27 17.74
N LEU A 75 -8.86 18.37 16.52
CA LEU A 75 -8.15 18.79 15.32
C LEU A 75 -8.18 20.30 15.22
N VAL A 76 -7.06 20.87 14.81
CA VAL A 76 -6.87 22.32 14.63
C VAL A 76 -6.38 22.58 13.22
N GLU A 77 -6.88 23.65 12.60
CA GLU A 77 -6.35 24.11 11.32
C GLU A 77 -4.95 24.67 11.50
N ARG A 78 -4.03 24.25 10.64
CA ARG A 78 -2.64 24.71 10.61
C ARG A 78 -2.24 25.03 9.18
N MET A 79 -1.37 26.02 9.02
CA MET A 79 -0.82 26.40 7.72
C MET A 79 0.54 25.73 7.52
N GLY A 80 0.69 24.98 6.43
CA GLY A 80 1.97 24.42 6.00
C GLY A 80 2.42 24.98 4.66
N GLN A 81 3.60 24.54 4.20
CA GLN A 81 4.16 24.95 2.91
C GLN A 81 3.23 24.68 1.71
N TYR A 82 2.38 23.65 1.79
CA TYR A 82 1.44 23.25 0.72
C TYR A 82 0.01 23.75 0.94
N GLY A 83 -0.22 24.61 1.93
CA GLY A 83 -1.53 25.14 2.28
C GLY A 83 -2.04 24.68 3.65
N ALA A 84 -3.31 24.99 3.91
CA ALA A 84 -3.99 24.67 5.17
C ALA A 84 -4.25 23.15 5.29
N PHE A 85 -4.12 22.64 6.50
CA PHE A 85 -4.40 21.25 6.85
C PHE A 85 -4.93 21.15 8.28
N LEU A 86 -5.71 20.10 8.57
CA LEU A 86 -6.13 19.78 9.93
C LEU A 86 -5.04 18.94 10.61
N GLY A 87 -4.48 19.43 11.71
CA GLY A 87 -3.49 18.73 12.53
C GLY A 87 -4.04 18.42 13.92
N CYS A 88 -3.58 17.33 14.53
CA CYS A 88 -3.93 17.03 15.91
C CYS A 88 -3.38 18.09 16.89
N SER A 89 -4.20 18.53 17.84
CA SER A 89 -3.77 19.41 18.94
C SER A 89 -2.71 18.77 19.84
N GLY A 90 -2.72 17.43 19.98
CA GLY A 90 -1.74 16.65 20.75
C GLY A 90 -0.37 16.46 20.09
N TYR A 91 -0.03 17.22 19.04
CA TYR A 91 1.34 17.22 18.49
C TYR A 91 2.33 17.75 19.55
N PRO A 92 3.51 17.12 19.78
CA PRO A 92 4.18 16.11 18.93
C PRO A 92 3.81 14.65 19.21
N CYS A 93 3.07 14.35 20.27
CA CYS A 93 2.72 12.99 20.67
C CYS A 93 1.79 12.30 19.65
N CYS A 94 0.90 13.06 19.02
CA CYS A 94 0.07 12.58 17.91
C CYS A 94 0.39 13.36 16.62
N LYS A 95 0.82 12.64 15.57
CA LYS A 95 1.21 13.21 14.27
C LYS A 95 0.13 13.08 13.19
N PHE A 96 -1.10 12.80 13.61
CA PHE A 96 -2.23 12.72 12.69
C PHE A 96 -2.46 14.07 11.99
N LYS A 97 -2.63 14.02 10.67
CA LYS A 97 -2.88 15.20 9.81
C LYS A 97 -3.77 14.81 8.64
N VAL A 98 -4.65 15.72 8.25
CA VAL A 98 -5.54 15.58 7.09
C VAL A 98 -5.41 16.82 6.23
N SER A 99 -5.13 16.63 4.94
CA SER A 99 -5.07 17.74 3.99
C SER A 99 -6.48 18.24 3.67
N MET A 100 -6.68 19.55 3.75
CA MET A 100 -7.91 20.19 3.29
C MET A 100 -7.86 20.23 1.76
N LYS A 101 -8.68 19.46 1.05
CA LYS A 101 -8.81 19.64 -0.40
C LYS A 101 -9.51 20.97 -0.63
N LYS A 102 -8.84 21.93 -1.27
CA LYS A 102 -9.52 23.10 -1.83
C LYS A 102 -10.53 22.58 -2.86
N GLU A 103 -11.80 22.91 -2.68
CA GLU A 103 -12.80 22.68 -3.71
C GLU A 103 -12.27 23.30 -5.02
N LYS A 104 -12.23 22.50 -6.09
CA LYS A 104 -11.80 22.98 -7.41
C LYS A 104 -12.72 24.14 -7.78
N GLY A 105 -12.12 25.29 -8.10
CA GLY A 105 -12.82 26.56 -8.25
C GLY A 105 -14.15 26.45 -8.99
N LEU A 106 -15.20 26.96 -8.35
CA LEU A 106 -16.38 27.44 -9.01
C LEU A 106 -15.93 28.43 -10.11
N VAL A 107 -15.95 28.00 -11.37
CA VAL A 107 -15.78 28.91 -12.51
C VAL A 107 -16.94 29.88 -12.45
N ARG A 108 -16.66 31.11 -12.00
CA ARG A 108 -17.50 32.27 -12.26
C ARG A 108 -16.90 32.96 -13.46
N SER A 109 -17.44 32.71 -14.65
CA SER A 109 -17.42 33.57 -15.83
C SER A 109 -18.41 33.03 -16.83
#